data_AF-A0A2E2BBF2-F1
#
_entry.id   AF-A0A2E2BBF2-F1
#
_cell.length_a   1.000
_cell.length_b   1.000
_cell.length_c   1.000
_cell.angle_alpha   90.00
_cell.angle_beta   90.00
_cell.angle_gamma   90.00
#
_symmetry.space_group_name_H-M   'P 1'
#
loop_
_entity.id
_entity.type
_entity.pdbx_description
1 polymer ?
#
loop_
_entity_poly.entity_id
_entity_poly.type
_entity_poly.pdbx_seq_one_letter_code
_entity_poly.pdbx_strand_id
1 'polypeptide(L)' 'MATKYDIPDANELDIARVIGRHYGDGAVYMTQDEDQATALSRAISEGFVSEDGFLTRKGREFLVRFG' A
#
# COMPACT_ATOMS: atom_id res chain seq x y z
N MET A 1 -19.72 -15.28 -16.19
CA MET A 1 -18.43 -14.64 -15.88
C MET A 1 -18.41 -14.37 -14.39
N ALA A 2 -17.80 -15.26 -13.61
CA ALA A 2 -17.71 -15.09 -12.16
C ALA A 2 -16.60 -14.08 -11.87
N THR A 3 -16.97 -12.91 -11.34
CA THR A 3 -16.03 -12.00 -10.67
C THR A 3 -15.44 -12.77 -9.51
N LYS A 4 -14.26 -13.34 -9.73
CA LYS A 4 -13.42 -13.91 -8.68
C LYS A 4 -13.23 -12.75 -7.70
N TYR A 5 -13.83 -12.85 -6.52
CA TYR A 5 -13.51 -11.95 -5.43
C TYR A 5 -11.98 -12.06 -5.27
N ASP A 6 -11.25 -11.00 -5.65
CA ASP A 6 -9.85 -10.84 -5.26
C ASP A 6 -9.87 -10.84 -3.74
N ILE A 7 -9.66 -12.01 -3.16
CA ILE A 7 -9.27 -12.10 -1.77
C ILE A 7 -7.82 -11.60 -1.81
N PRO A 8 -7.51 -10.44 -1.22
CA PRO A 8 -6.15 -9.93 -1.25
C PRO A 8 -5.25 -10.96 -0.60
N ASP A 9 -4.15 -11.30 -1.27
CA ASP A 9 -3.14 -12.18 -0.70
C ASP A 9 -2.54 -11.51 0.55
N ALA A 10 -1.93 -12.29 1.46
CA ALA A 10 -1.39 -11.75 2.72
C ALA A 10 -0.44 -10.55 2.50
N ASN A 11 0.31 -10.56 1.40
CA ASN A 11 1.21 -9.47 1.00
C ASN A 11 0.44 -8.19 0.58
N GLU A 12 -0.69 -8.33 -0.10
CA GLU A 12 -1.54 -7.21 -0.50
C GLU A 12 -2.20 -6.54 0.71
N LEU A 13 -2.60 -7.35 1.70
CA LEU A 13 -3.11 -6.85 2.99
C LEU A 13 -2.04 -6.07 3.78
N ASP A 14 -0.79 -6.54 3.77
CA ASP A 14 0.31 -5.83 4.43
C ASP A 14 0.62 -4.49 3.74
N ILE A 15 0.62 -4.47 2.40
CA ILE A 15 0.76 -3.24 1.62
C ILE A 15 -0.40 -2.28 1.93
N ALA A 16 -1.65 -2.76 1.91
CA ALA A 16 -2.84 -1.96 2.22
C ALA A 16 -2.74 -1.34 3.62
N ARG A 17 -2.30 -2.12 4.61
CA ARG A 17 -2.09 -1.63 5.99
C ARG A 17 -1.06 -0.52 6.08
N VAL A 18 0.07 -0.64 5.36
CA VAL A 18 1.12 0.38 5.36
C VAL A 18 0.64 1.65 4.70
N ILE A 19 0.09 1.55 3.48
CA ILE A 19 -0.32 2.73 2.74
C ILE A 19 -1.62 3.35 3.30
N GLY A 20 -2.42 2.59 4.05
CA GLY A 20 -3.61 3.08 4.75
C GLY A 20 -3.30 4.03 5.90
N ARG A 21 -2.05 4.02 6.41
CA ARG A 21 -1.56 4.96 7.42
C ARG A 21 -1.05 6.28 6.82
N HIS A 22 -1.51 6.64 5.63
CA HIS A 22 -1.14 7.90 4.99
C HIS A 22 -1.85 9.10 5.62
N TYR A 23 -1.22 10.26 5.53
CA TYR A 23 -1.85 11.54 5.85
C TYR A 23 -2.74 12.01 4.70
N GLY A 24 -3.65 12.95 4.95
CA GLY A 24 -4.62 13.42 3.94
C GLY A 24 -4.01 14.03 2.68
N ASP A 25 -2.72 14.33 2.68
CA ASP A 25 -1.92 14.77 1.53
C ASP A 25 -1.33 13.61 0.69
N GLY A 26 -1.45 12.37 1.17
CA GLY A 26 -0.94 11.17 0.52
C GLY A 26 0.45 10.73 0.98
N ALA A 27 1.06 11.39 1.97
CA ALA A 27 2.36 10.98 2.50
C ALA A 27 2.25 9.71 3.35
N VAL A 28 3.09 8.70 3.07
CA VAL A 28 3.19 7.43 3.79
C VAL A 28 4.46 7.46 4.65
N TYR A 29 4.34 7.34 5.98
CA TYR A 29 5.51 7.35 6.86
C TYR A 29 6.27 6.02 6.83
N MET A 30 7.61 6.11 6.83
CA MET A 30 8.47 5.04 7.35
C MET A 30 8.30 4.97 8.86
N THR A 31 7.85 3.83 9.36
CA THR A 31 7.90 3.55 10.80
C THR A 31 9.19 2.81 11.11
N GLN A 32 9.66 2.89 12.36
CA GLN A 32 10.90 2.23 12.80
C GLN A 32 10.76 0.71 12.95
N ASP A 33 9.58 0.17 12.59
CA ASP A 33 9.27 -1.25 12.62
C ASP A 33 9.80 -1.92 11.33
N GLU A 34 10.66 -2.94 11.48
CA GLU A 34 11.32 -3.62 10.35
C GLU A 34 10.31 -4.29 9.39
N ASP A 35 9.18 -4.78 9.92
CA ASP A 35 8.13 -5.39 9.09
C ASP A 35 7.44 -4.33 8.22
N GLN A 36 7.21 -3.14 8.78
CA GLN A 36 6.60 -2.03 8.04
C GLN A 36 7.57 -1.40 7.04
N ALA A 37 8.86 -1.35 7.35
CA ALA A 37 9.89 -0.93 6.40
C ALA A 37 9.96 -1.88 5.19
N THR A 38 9.85 -3.18 5.43
CA THR A 38 9.82 -4.21 4.37
C THR A 38 8.56 -4.05 3.50
N ALA A 39 7.40 -3.87 4.12
CA ALA A 39 6.15 -3.68 3.39
C ALA A 39 6.12 -2.35 2.60
N LEU A 40 6.71 -1.26 3.13
CA LEU A 40 6.87 -0.01 2.39
C LEU A 40 7.81 -0.15 1.20
N SER A 41 8.96 -0.82 1.38
CA SER A 41 9.91 -1.10 0.29
C SER A 41 9.23 -1.87 -0.86
N ARG A 42 8.38 -2.85 -0.52
CA ARG A 42 7.55 -3.55 -1.51
C ARG A 42 6.52 -2.62 -2.15
N ALA A 43 5.83 -1.79 -1.38
CA ALA A 43 4.85 -0.84 -1.90
C ALA A 43 5.48 0.16 -2.89
N ILE A 44 6.73 0.55 -2.67
CA ILE A 44 7.52 1.38 -3.60
C ILE A 44 7.88 0.57 -4.87
N SER A 45 8.45 -0.62 -4.70
CA SER A 45 8.85 -1.50 -5.83
C SER A 45 7.67 -1.85 -6.74
N GLU A 46 6.48 -2.06 -6.17
CA GLU A 46 5.26 -2.35 -6.90
C GLU A 46 4.54 -1.10 -7.42
N GLY A 47 5.03 0.11 -7.09
CA GLY A 47 4.52 1.38 -7.60
C GLY A 47 3.22 1.88 -6.94
N PHE A 48 2.88 1.38 -5.76
CA PHE A 48 1.79 1.92 -4.93
C PHE A 48 2.20 3.22 -4.21
N VAL A 49 3.48 3.34 -3.89
CA VAL A 49 4.11 4.53 -3.28
C VAL A 49 5.26 4.98 -4.16
N SER A 50 5.49 6.30 -4.26
CA SER A 50 6.66 6.85 -4.95
C SER A 50 7.93 6.66 -4.12
N GLU A 51 9.10 6.81 -4.75
CA GLU A 51 10.38 6.80 -4.03
C GLU A 51 10.45 7.88 -2.95
N ASP A 52 9.74 9.00 -3.15
CA ASP A 52 9.60 10.09 -2.18
C ASP A 52 8.60 9.79 -1.04
N GLY A 53 7.96 8.63 -1.03
CA GLY A 53 7.03 8.22 0.03
C GLY A 53 5.58 8.70 -0.14
N PHE A 54 5.15 9.07 -1.35
CA PHE A 54 3.78 9.52 -1.61
C PHE A 54 2.94 8.46 -2.31
N LEU A 55 1.67 8.37 -1.94
CA LEU A 55 0.71 7.53 -2.65
C LEU A 55 0.63 7.89 -4.13
N THR A 56 0.83 6.88 -4.98
CA THR A 56 0.60 7.02 -6.41
C THR A 56 -0.90 6.90 -6.72
N ARG A 57 -1.27 7.13 -7.98
CA ARG A 57 -2.63 6.82 -8.45
C ARG A 57 -3.00 5.36 -8.19
N LYS A 58 -2.08 4.43 -8.48
CA LYS A 58 -2.25 2.99 -8.26
C LYS A 58 -2.49 2.68 -6.78
N GLY A 59 -1.69 3.27 -5.90
CA GLY A 59 -1.84 3.13 -4.43
C GLY A 59 -3.20 3.58 -3.93
N ARG A 60 -3.69 4.74 -4.40
CA ARG A 60 -5.03 5.24 -4.05
C ARG A 60 -6.15 4.32 -4.53
N GLU A 61 -6.08 3.85 -5.77
CA GLU A 61 -7.07 2.91 -6.33
C GLU A 61 -7.06 1.58 -5.56
N PHE A 62 -5.88 1.10 -5.18
CA PHE A 62 -5.71 -0.11 -4.37
C PHE A 62 -6.29 0.06 -2.96
N LEU A 63 -6.06 1.20 -2.31
CA LEU A 63 -6.66 1.52 -1.01
C LEU A 63 -8.19 1.53 -1.04
N VAL A 64 -8.80 2.11 -2.07
CA VAL A 64 -10.26 2.10 -2.19
C VAL A 64 -10.83 0.68 -2.29
N ARG A 65 -10.02 -0.27 -2.78
CA ARG A 65 -10.44 -1.66 -3.01
C ARG A 65 -10.16 -2.57 -1.82
N PHE A 66 -9.10 -2.30 -1.04
CA PHE A 66 -8.58 -3.23 -0.02
C PHE A 66 -8.21 -2.59 1.33
N GLY A 67 -8.30 -1.26 1.45
CA GLY A 67 -7.97 -0.48 2.65
C GLY A 67 -9.13 -0.26 3.60
#